data_AF-A0A4D7BEH0-F1
#
_entry.id   AF-A0A4D7BEH0-F1
#
_cell.length_a   1.000
_cell.length_b   1.000
_cell.length_c   1.000
_cell.angle_alpha   90.00
_cell.angle_beta   90.00
_cell.angle_gamma   90.00
#
_symmetry.space_group_name_H-M   'P 1'
#
loop_
_entity.id
_entity.type
_entity.pdbx_description
1 polymer ?
#
loop_
_entity_poly.entity_id
_entity_poly.type
_entity_poly.pdbx_seq_one_letter_code
_entity_poly.pdbx_strand_id
1 'polypeptide(L)'
;MKKTIGGVTYDTDIATEIASGSHRHELSQAWWRLYRTPSGAYFEVAADHDGVVNEFQPVADERARKFLEVNANHLVEEHFGPMREPKRARFARRTVNAAINVLDKDNKFTHAEISSFLIDLDREIYDAIREKGISIKARLNDLKKFVDDHPGYVVDGELFADIIVEKAVASLPPDEIPRPWSTPDAPSPVIESFKRALESDGFVVTDRVLRRSSPVDLGLPETESELIRLLSKHGFTTAKGHLEQAFESHARGLWASANSQIRSFLESLFDEMATRIDPAATTRKPGRERRAHLANVTSPIFDRSLNEWGDNGVGFINGLMARLHPHGSHPGLSDQQDSSFRLHVVLLTAHLALKRFDARR
;
A
#
# COMPACT_ATOMS: atom_id res chain seq x y z
N MET A 1 -1.09 -13.32 -41.81
CA MET A 1 -0.56 -14.54 -41.14
C MET A 1 -1.74 -15.30 -40.53
N LYS A 2 -1.83 -16.60 -40.76
CA LYS A 2 -3.00 -17.43 -40.42
C LYS A 2 -2.63 -18.71 -39.69
N LYS A 3 -3.28 -19.02 -38.56
CA LYS A 3 -3.23 -20.32 -37.86
C LYS A 3 -4.61 -20.71 -37.34
N THR A 4 -4.87 -22.02 -37.29
CA THR A 4 -6.09 -22.56 -36.65
C THR A 4 -5.69 -23.35 -35.40
N ILE A 5 -6.20 -22.94 -34.24
CA ILE A 5 -5.89 -23.56 -32.94
C ILE A 5 -7.21 -23.80 -32.21
N GLY A 6 -7.47 -25.04 -31.79
CA GLY A 6 -8.69 -25.39 -31.06
C GLY A 6 -9.99 -25.12 -31.82
N GLY A 7 -9.98 -25.18 -33.16
CA GLY A 7 -11.14 -24.88 -34.00
C GLY A 7 -11.40 -23.40 -34.27
N VAL A 8 -10.61 -22.50 -33.69
CA VAL A 8 -10.67 -21.05 -33.96
C VAL A 8 -9.58 -20.66 -34.94
N THR A 9 -9.94 -19.90 -35.97
CA THR A 9 -8.98 -19.36 -36.95
C THR A 9 -8.52 -17.98 -36.52
N TYR A 10 -7.21 -17.87 -36.30
CA TYR A 10 -6.50 -16.64 -35.98
C TYR A 10 -5.79 -16.16 -37.24
N ASP A 11 -6.24 -15.05 -37.79
CA ASP A 11 -5.79 -14.57 -39.09
C ASP A 11 -5.70 -13.05 -39.07
N THR A 12 -4.49 -12.52 -39.22
CA THR A 12 -4.23 -11.08 -39.14
C THR A 12 -4.92 -10.30 -40.25
N ASP A 13 -5.32 -10.95 -41.34
CA ASP A 13 -5.91 -10.28 -42.50
C ASP A 13 -7.41 -10.00 -42.30
N ILE A 14 -8.05 -10.72 -41.37
CA ILE A 14 -9.47 -10.57 -41.03
C ILE A 14 -9.70 -10.14 -39.57
N ALA A 15 -8.67 -10.19 -38.74
CA ALA A 15 -8.72 -9.75 -37.36
C ALA A 15 -8.52 -8.23 -37.26
N THR A 16 -9.12 -7.62 -36.24
CA THR A 16 -8.90 -6.21 -35.92
C THR A 16 -7.64 -6.08 -35.08
N GLU A 17 -6.68 -5.27 -35.53
CA GLU A 17 -5.54 -4.87 -34.69
C GLU A 17 -6.06 -3.97 -33.58
N ILE A 18 -5.80 -4.36 -32.33
CA ILE A 18 -6.26 -3.67 -31.13
C ILE A 18 -5.18 -2.70 -30.65
N ALA A 19 -3.95 -3.19 -30.51
CA ALA A 19 -2.84 -2.40 -30.04
C ALA A 19 -1.54 -2.89 -30.68
N SER A 20 -0.60 -1.98 -30.86
CA SER A 20 0.75 -2.29 -31.31
C SER A 20 1.79 -1.44 -30.60
N GLY A 21 3.00 -1.96 -30.48
CA GLY A 21 4.11 -1.26 -29.84
C GLY A 21 5.46 -1.81 -30.25
N SER A 22 6.50 -0.99 -30.07
CA SER A 22 7.89 -1.38 -30.25
C SER A 22 8.58 -1.53 -28.89
N HIS A 23 9.54 -2.44 -28.81
CA HIS A 23 10.43 -2.48 -27.66
C HIS A 23 11.29 -1.22 -27.64
N ARG A 24 11.34 -0.51 -26.48
CA ARG A 24 11.98 0.79 -26.28
C ARG A 24 13.51 0.74 -26.35
N HIS A 25 14.07 0.38 -27.50
CA HIS A 25 15.49 0.45 -27.78
C HIS A 25 15.67 0.99 -29.20
N GLU A 26 16.43 2.08 -29.36
CA GLU A 26 16.55 2.84 -30.61
C GLU A 26 17.07 2.03 -31.82
N LEU A 27 17.69 0.87 -31.54
CA LEU A 27 18.25 -0.04 -32.54
C LEU A 27 17.43 -1.33 -32.73
N SER A 28 16.28 -1.47 -32.05
CA SER A 28 15.49 -2.70 -32.06
C SER A 28 14.30 -2.59 -33.01
N GLN A 29 14.22 -3.49 -33.99
CA GLN A 29 13.01 -3.68 -34.82
C GLN A 29 11.98 -4.60 -34.14
N ALA A 30 12.19 -4.98 -32.87
CA ALA A 30 11.24 -5.81 -32.14
C ALA A 30 9.93 -5.07 -31.87
N TRP A 31 8.82 -5.73 -32.19
CA TRP A 31 7.47 -5.20 -32.05
C TRP A 31 6.52 -6.29 -31.58
N TRP A 32 5.42 -5.85 -30.99
CA TRP A 32 4.28 -6.70 -30.64
C TRP A 32 3.01 -6.08 -31.20
N ARG A 33 2.02 -6.94 -31.46
CA ARG A 33 0.67 -6.57 -31.90
C ARG A 33 -0.33 -7.49 -31.23
N LEU A 34 -1.39 -6.91 -30.70
CA LEU A 34 -2.55 -7.62 -30.18
C LEU A 34 -3.70 -7.51 -31.18
N TYR A 35 -4.30 -8.64 -31.52
CA TYR A 35 -5.42 -8.74 -32.44
C TYR A 35 -6.65 -9.33 -31.77
N ARG A 36 -7.82 -9.00 -32.31
CA ARG A 36 -9.11 -9.62 -31.96
C ARG A 36 -9.76 -10.22 -33.19
N THR A 37 -10.12 -11.49 -33.13
CA THR A 37 -10.82 -12.19 -34.21
C THR A 37 -12.28 -11.70 -34.33
N PRO A 38 -12.96 -11.94 -35.47
CA PRO A 38 -14.39 -11.67 -35.60
C PRO A 38 -15.27 -12.43 -34.59
N SER A 39 -14.78 -13.57 -34.08
CA SER A 39 -15.45 -14.34 -33.03
C SER A 39 -15.18 -13.83 -31.62
N GLY A 40 -14.39 -12.76 -31.48
CA GLY A 40 -14.08 -12.10 -30.21
C GLY A 40 -12.84 -12.60 -29.48
N ALA A 41 -12.13 -13.61 -30.01
CA ALA A 41 -10.94 -14.18 -29.38
C ALA A 41 -9.70 -13.29 -29.60
N TYR A 42 -8.79 -13.25 -28.62
CA TYR A 42 -7.55 -12.46 -28.72
C TYR A 42 -6.36 -13.33 -29.11
N PHE A 43 -5.40 -12.73 -29.81
CA PHE A 43 -4.10 -13.34 -30.07
C PHE A 43 -3.01 -12.29 -30.22
N GLU A 44 -1.82 -12.67 -29.79
CA GLU A 44 -0.62 -11.84 -29.82
C GLU A 44 0.31 -12.32 -30.94
N VAL A 45 0.91 -11.35 -31.63
CA VAL A 45 1.97 -11.56 -32.60
C VAL A 45 3.15 -10.70 -32.19
N ALA A 46 4.31 -11.31 -31.97
CA ALA A 46 5.54 -10.58 -31.68
C ALA A 46 6.64 -10.96 -32.67
N ALA A 47 7.49 -9.97 -32.94
CA ALA A 47 8.69 -10.12 -33.74
C ALA A 47 9.93 -9.76 -32.93
N ASP A 48 11.01 -10.46 -33.22
CA ASP A 48 12.31 -10.23 -32.60
C ASP A 48 13.02 -8.98 -33.15
N HIS A 49 14.25 -8.78 -32.71
CA HIS A 49 15.08 -7.64 -33.10
C HIS A 49 15.39 -7.59 -34.61
N ASP A 50 15.25 -8.69 -35.33
CA ASP A 50 15.45 -8.80 -36.77
C ASP A 50 14.13 -8.58 -37.55
N GLY A 51 13.03 -8.30 -36.84
CA GLY A 51 11.70 -8.12 -37.42
C GLY A 51 11.06 -9.44 -37.85
N VAL A 52 11.63 -10.58 -37.45
CA VAL A 52 11.08 -11.91 -37.74
C VAL A 52 10.05 -12.26 -36.69
N VAL A 53 8.84 -12.59 -37.14
CA VAL A 53 7.77 -13.04 -36.23
C VAL A 53 8.17 -14.36 -35.59
N ASN A 54 8.41 -14.34 -34.28
CA ASN A 54 8.83 -15.50 -33.50
C ASN A 54 7.72 -15.98 -32.56
N GLU A 55 6.75 -15.11 -32.22
CA GLU A 55 5.65 -15.43 -31.32
C GLU A 55 4.31 -15.22 -32.03
N PHE A 56 3.47 -16.25 -31.97
CA PHE A 56 2.07 -16.20 -32.42
C PHE A 56 1.29 -17.12 -31.50
N GLN A 57 0.49 -16.55 -30.60
CA GLN A 57 -0.23 -17.33 -29.60
C GLN A 57 -1.62 -16.75 -29.30
N PRO A 58 -2.65 -17.61 -29.12
CA PRO A 58 -3.92 -17.20 -28.54
C PRO A 58 -3.71 -16.64 -27.14
N VAL A 59 -4.50 -15.63 -26.79
CA VAL A 59 -4.45 -14.98 -25.48
C VAL A 59 -5.85 -15.03 -24.86
N ALA A 60 -5.94 -15.50 -23.62
CA ALA A 60 -7.19 -15.46 -22.86
C ALA A 60 -7.57 -13.99 -22.55
N ASP A 61 -8.87 -13.71 -22.45
CA ASP A 61 -9.41 -12.36 -22.21
C ASP A 61 -8.75 -11.65 -21.02
N GLU A 62 -8.48 -12.36 -19.92
CA GLU A 62 -7.80 -11.79 -18.75
C GLU A 62 -6.36 -11.35 -19.06
N ARG A 63 -5.62 -12.14 -19.85
CA ARG A 63 -4.26 -11.80 -20.25
C ARG A 63 -4.25 -10.68 -21.29
N ALA A 64 -5.21 -10.67 -22.22
CA ALA A 64 -5.36 -9.60 -23.20
C ALA A 64 -5.73 -8.26 -22.52
N ARG A 65 -6.57 -8.31 -21.48
CA ARG A 65 -6.87 -7.16 -20.64
C ARG A 65 -5.62 -6.64 -19.91
N LYS A 66 -4.91 -7.50 -19.16
CA LYS A 66 -3.66 -7.12 -18.47
C LYS A 66 -2.64 -6.53 -19.45
N PHE A 67 -2.56 -7.09 -20.66
CA PHE A 67 -1.71 -6.59 -21.72
C PHE A 67 -2.06 -5.15 -22.13
N LEU A 68 -3.35 -4.84 -22.33
CA LEU A 68 -3.80 -3.50 -22.62
C LEU A 68 -3.61 -2.54 -21.44
N GLU A 69 -3.83 -2.98 -20.19
CA GLU A 69 -3.60 -2.16 -19.00
C GLU A 69 -2.14 -1.66 -18.92
N VAL A 70 -1.18 -2.50 -19.33
CA VAL A 70 0.24 -2.14 -19.35
C VAL A 70 0.60 -1.27 -20.56
N ASN A 71 0.12 -1.63 -21.75
CA ASN A 71 0.66 -1.09 -23.00
C ASN A 71 -0.22 -0.05 -23.70
N ALA A 72 -1.54 -0.11 -23.50
CA ALA A 72 -2.52 0.73 -24.19
C ALA A 72 -3.76 0.95 -23.30
N ASN A 73 -3.53 1.51 -22.10
CA ASN A 73 -4.54 1.58 -21.04
C ASN A 73 -5.86 2.25 -21.46
N HIS A 74 -5.79 3.20 -22.40
CA HIS A 74 -6.96 3.91 -22.94
C HIS A 74 -7.91 3.00 -23.75
N LEU A 75 -7.47 1.82 -24.19
CA LEU A 75 -8.27 0.85 -24.96
C LEU A 75 -8.92 -0.22 -24.09
N VAL A 76 -8.57 -0.30 -22.80
CA VAL A 76 -9.12 -1.30 -21.88
C VAL A 76 -10.63 -1.17 -21.76
N GLU A 77 -11.12 0.06 -21.61
CA GLU A 77 -12.56 0.30 -21.43
C GLU A 77 -13.37 0.04 -22.69
N GLU A 78 -12.79 0.33 -23.86
CA GLU A 78 -13.40 0.07 -25.16
C GLU A 78 -13.63 -1.43 -25.40
N HIS A 79 -12.68 -2.28 -24.98
CA HIS A 79 -12.71 -3.71 -25.28
C HIS A 79 -13.24 -4.59 -24.15
N PHE A 80 -13.08 -4.17 -22.89
CA PHE A 80 -13.42 -4.96 -21.71
C PHE A 80 -14.47 -4.31 -20.79
N GLY A 81 -15.05 -3.18 -21.22
CA GLY A 81 -15.97 -2.40 -20.41
C GLY A 81 -15.27 -1.59 -19.32
N PRO A 82 -16.02 -0.85 -18.48
CA PRO A 82 -15.46 0.07 -17.49
C PRO A 82 -14.35 -0.61 -16.68
N MET A 83 -13.24 0.12 -16.49
CA MET A 83 -12.11 -0.39 -15.73
C MET A 83 -12.64 -0.86 -14.38
N ARG A 84 -12.32 -2.11 -13.98
CA ARG A 84 -12.67 -2.56 -12.63
C ARG A 84 -12.00 -1.57 -11.71
N GLU A 85 -12.76 -0.88 -10.85
CA GLU A 85 -12.14 -0.05 -9.83
C GLU A 85 -11.08 -0.91 -9.13
N PRO A 86 -9.82 -0.45 -9.05
CA PRO A 86 -8.80 -1.21 -8.38
C PRO A 86 -9.33 -1.56 -7.00
N LYS A 87 -9.38 -2.85 -6.66
CA LYS A 87 -9.80 -3.28 -5.34
C LYS A 87 -8.95 -2.49 -4.35
N ARG A 88 -9.64 -1.77 -3.47
CA ARG A 88 -9.01 -0.95 -2.44
C ARG A 88 -8.35 -1.87 -1.43
N ALA A 89 -7.14 -1.52 -1.02
CA ALA A 89 -6.36 -2.30 -0.08
C ALA A 89 -7.03 -2.20 1.29
N ARG A 90 -7.58 -3.31 1.79
CA ARG A 90 -8.28 -3.30 3.09
C ARG A 90 -7.33 -3.08 4.26
N PHE A 91 -6.04 -3.36 4.06
CA PHE A 91 -5.04 -3.34 5.11
C PHE A 91 -3.81 -2.52 4.73
N ALA A 92 -3.31 -1.75 5.69
CA ALA A 92 -2.06 -1.02 5.54
C ALA A 92 -0.88 -1.98 5.47
N ARG A 93 0.22 -1.54 4.86
CA ARG A 93 1.47 -2.30 4.78
C ARG A 93 1.94 -2.84 6.13
N ARG A 94 1.80 -2.05 7.20
CA ARG A 94 2.13 -2.47 8.57
C ARG A 94 1.36 -3.73 9.01
N THR A 95 0.10 -3.85 8.61
CA THR A 95 -0.81 -4.92 9.02
C THR A 95 -0.49 -6.20 8.26
N VAL A 96 -0.20 -6.09 6.97
CA VAL A 96 0.29 -7.23 6.17
C VAL A 96 1.63 -7.72 6.70
N ASN A 97 2.55 -6.82 7.05
CA ASN A 97 3.83 -7.20 7.66
C ASN A 97 3.66 -7.88 9.03
N ALA A 98 2.74 -7.38 9.86
CA ALA A 98 2.42 -7.99 11.14
C ALA A 98 1.75 -9.37 10.96
N ALA A 99 0.89 -9.54 9.96
CA ALA A 99 0.31 -10.82 9.58
C ALA A 99 1.40 -11.85 9.21
N ILE A 100 2.36 -11.45 8.36
CA ILE A 100 3.48 -12.32 7.97
C ILE A 100 4.33 -12.71 9.20
N ASN A 101 4.53 -11.80 10.15
CA ASN A 101 5.23 -12.13 11.40
C ASN A 101 4.46 -13.12 12.28
N VAL A 102 3.12 -13.07 12.28
CA VAL A 102 2.29 -14.08 12.96
C VAL A 102 2.45 -15.45 12.31
N LEU A 103 2.54 -15.50 10.98
CA LEU A 103 2.83 -16.74 10.25
C LEU A 103 4.24 -17.29 10.57
N ASP A 104 5.23 -16.41 10.80
CA ASP A 104 6.59 -16.83 11.23
C ASP A 104 6.65 -17.32 12.69
N LYS A 105 5.63 -17.00 13.50
CA LYS A 105 5.70 -17.21 14.94
C LYS A 105 5.79 -18.70 15.30
N ASP A 106 6.70 -19.01 16.22
CA ASP A 106 6.97 -20.34 16.77
C ASP A 106 7.40 -21.39 15.72
N ASN A 107 7.90 -20.97 14.55
CA ASN A 107 8.26 -21.85 13.42
C ASN A 107 7.15 -22.86 13.08
N LYS A 108 5.88 -22.48 13.26
CA LYS A 108 4.76 -23.39 12.99
C LYS A 108 4.64 -23.75 11.51
N PHE A 109 5.22 -22.95 10.61
CA PHE A 109 5.40 -23.32 9.22
C PHE A 109 6.66 -24.13 9.03
N THR A 110 6.50 -25.40 8.68
CA THR A 110 7.55 -26.20 8.06
C THR A 110 7.85 -25.70 6.64
N HIS A 111 9.02 -26.08 6.10
CA HIS A 111 9.36 -25.82 4.70
C HIS A 111 8.31 -26.35 3.70
N ALA A 112 7.64 -27.44 4.05
CA ALA A 112 6.57 -28.02 3.24
C ALA A 112 5.29 -27.17 3.33
N GLU A 113 4.88 -26.75 4.53
CA GLU A 113 3.68 -25.93 4.73
C GLU A 113 3.80 -24.56 4.09
N ILE A 114 4.97 -23.90 4.15
CA ILE A 114 5.16 -22.61 3.46
C ILE A 114 5.16 -22.80 1.95
N SER A 115 5.71 -23.91 1.44
CA SER A 115 5.68 -24.21 0.02
C SER A 115 4.26 -24.51 -0.46
N SER A 116 3.50 -25.32 0.28
CA SER A 116 2.08 -25.59 0.01
C SER A 116 1.29 -24.30 0.03
N PHE A 117 1.46 -23.48 1.08
CA PHE A 117 0.79 -22.18 1.18
C PHE A 117 1.06 -21.29 -0.04
N LEU A 118 2.31 -21.14 -0.46
CA LEU A 118 2.64 -20.32 -1.62
C LEU A 118 2.10 -20.91 -2.93
N ILE A 119 2.09 -22.24 -3.08
CA ILE A 119 1.52 -22.94 -4.26
C ILE A 119 0.00 -22.79 -4.30
N ASP A 120 -0.67 -22.97 -3.16
CA ASP A 120 -2.12 -22.87 -3.01
C ASP A 120 -2.60 -21.43 -3.25
N LEU A 121 -1.71 -20.44 -3.05
CA LEU A 121 -1.97 -19.04 -3.37
C LEU A 121 -1.83 -18.80 -4.87
N ASP A 122 -0.62 -18.90 -5.42
CA ASP A 122 -0.41 -18.74 -6.85
C ASP A 122 0.98 -19.28 -7.26
N ARG A 123 1.05 -19.90 -8.44
CA ARG A 123 2.29 -20.49 -8.94
C ARG A 123 3.36 -19.44 -9.28
N GLU A 124 2.99 -18.28 -9.80
CA GLU A 124 3.91 -17.18 -10.09
C GLU A 124 4.56 -16.65 -8.79
N ILE A 125 3.77 -16.54 -7.71
CA ILE A 125 4.27 -16.16 -6.39
C ILE A 125 5.26 -17.20 -5.87
N TYR A 126 4.89 -18.48 -5.96
CA TYR A 126 5.76 -19.57 -5.56
C TYR A 126 7.10 -19.53 -6.30
N ASP A 127 7.08 -19.37 -7.62
CA ASP A 127 8.29 -19.34 -8.43
C ASP A 127 9.15 -18.09 -8.13
N ALA A 128 8.53 -16.92 -7.91
CA ALA A 128 9.23 -15.68 -7.57
C ALA A 128 9.95 -15.71 -6.21
N ILE A 129 9.42 -16.48 -5.24
CA ILE A 129 9.95 -16.59 -3.87
C ILE A 129 10.89 -17.80 -3.72
N ARG A 130 10.62 -18.91 -4.42
CA ARG A 130 11.38 -20.17 -4.30
C ARG A 130 12.85 -20.02 -4.68
N GLU A 131 13.16 -19.26 -5.73
CA GLU A 131 14.53 -19.14 -6.24
C GLU A 131 15.50 -18.42 -5.28
N LYS A 132 14.98 -17.63 -4.34
CA LYS A 132 15.80 -16.68 -3.55
C LYS A 132 16.07 -17.11 -2.10
N GLY A 133 15.18 -17.89 -1.48
CA GLY A 133 15.23 -18.18 -0.04
C GLY A 133 15.43 -19.66 0.35
N ILE A 134 16.55 -19.98 1.00
CA ILE A 134 16.83 -21.33 1.56
C ILE A 134 16.12 -21.56 2.90
N SER A 135 15.90 -20.51 3.71
CA SER A 135 15.22 -20.60 5.03
C SER A 135 13.77 -20.09 4.99
N ILE A 136 12.91 -20.56 5.90
CA ILE A 136 11.51 -20.07 6.06
C ILE A 136 11.49 -18.55 6.26
N LYS A 137 12.35 -18.04 7.16
CA LYS A 137 12.48 -16.60 7.42
C LYS A 137 12.91 -15.80 6.19
N ALA A 138 13.81 -16.33 5.36
CA ALA A 138 14.19 -15.70 4.10
C ALA A 138 12.99 -15.62 3.15
N ARG A 139 12.24 -16.72 3.00
CA ARG A 139 11.04 -16.77 2.15
C ARG A 139 9.94 -15.82 2.63
N LEU A 140 9.74 -15.65 3.94
CA LEU A 140 8.78 -14.69 4.48
C LEU A 140 9.24 -13.24 4.29
N ASN A 141 10.54 -12.96 4.30
CA ASN A 141 11.06 -11.64 3.93
C ASN A 141 10.90 -11.36 2.43
N ASP A 142 11.13 -12.36 1.57
CA ASP A 142 10.88 -12.27 0.13
C ASP A 142 9.38 -12.06 -0.15
N LEU A 143 8.50 -12.68 0.64
CA LEU A 143 7.05 -12.45 0.59
C LEU A 143 6.70 -10.99 0.94
N LYS A 144 7.28 -10.41 2.00
CA LYS A 144 7.10 -8.99 2.34
C LYS A 144 7.51 -8.09 1.17
N LYS A 145 8.68 -8.38 0.59
CA LYS A 145 9.19 -7.63 -0.56
C LYS A 145 8.28 -7.77 -1.78
N PHE A 146 7.78 -8.98 -2.05
CA PHE A 146 6.86 -9.21 -3.16
C PHE A 146 5.57 -8.38 -3.02
N VAL A 147 4.98 -8.33 -1.82
CA VAL A 147 3.80 -7.50 -1.54
C VAL A 147 4.11 -6.01 -1.73
N ASP A 148 5.27 -5.55 -1.24
CA ASP A 148 5.70 -4.15 -1.40
C ASP A 148 5.90 -3.76 -2.87
N ASP A 149 6.46 -4.67 -3.67
CA ASP A 149 6.73 -4.47 -5.09
C ASP A 149 5.43 -4.60 -5.94
N HIS A 150 4.41 -5.33 -5.44
CA HIS A 150 3.15 -5.60 -6.14
C HIS A 150 1.90 -5.36 -5.25
N PRO A 151 1.64 -4.11 -4.81
CA PRO A 151 0.56 -3.81 -3.86
C PRO A 151 -0.85 -4.09 -4.39
N GLY A 152 -1.02 -4.21 -5.71
CA GLY A 152 -2.29 -4.54 -6.37
C GLY A 152 -2.36 -5.97 -6.92
N TYR A 153 -1.47 -6.87 -6.50
CA TYR A 153 -1.51 -8.25 -6.98
C TYR A 153 -2.80 -8.94 -6.51
N VAL A 154 -3.50 -9.59 -7.44
CA VAL A 154 -4.80 -10.22 -7.21
C VAL A 154 -4.69 -11.72 -7.48
N VAL A 155 -5.16 -12.52 -6.54
CA VAL A 155 -5.24 -13.98 -6.60
C VAL A 155 -6.71 -14.36 -6.46
N ASP A 156 -7.24 -15.15 -7.41
CA ASP A 156 -8.66 -15.56 -7.43
C ASP A 156 -9.67 -14.42 -7.25
N GLY A 157 -9.31 -13.23 -7.76
CA GLY A 157 -10.13 -12.03 -7.66
C GLY A 157 -10.00 -11.26 -6.35
N GLU A 158 -9.22 -11.72 -5.36
CA GLU A 158 -8.95 -11.02 -4.09
C GLU A 158 -7.53 -10.44 -4.03
N LEU A 159 -7.35 -9.33 -3.29
CA LEU A 159 -6.01 -8.76 -3.14
C LEU A 159 -5.15 -9.72 -2.33
N PHE A 160 -3.94 -9.96 -2.82
CA PHE A 160 -3.00 -10.88 -2.19
C PHE A 160 -2.68 -10.49 -0.74
N ALA A 161 -2.54 -9.19 -0.48
CA ALA A 161 -2.37 -8.64 0.86
C ALA A 161 -3.51 -9.03 1.81
N ASP A 162 -4.75 -9.06 1.34
CA ASP A 162 -5.92 -9.40 2.14
C ASP A 162 -5.91 -10.90 2.50
N ILE A 163 -5.58 -11.77 1.52
CA ILE A 163 -5.50 -13.22 1.73
C ILE A 163 -4.46 -13.57 2.80
N ILE A 164 -3.30 -12.91 2.78
CA ILE A 164 -2.25 -13.08 3.80
C ILE A 164 -2.79 -12.74 5.20
N VAL A 165 -3.49 -11.61 5.32
CA VAL A 165 -4.05 -11.16 6.60
C VAL A 165 -5.12 -12.13 7.09
N GLU A 166 -6.04 -12.57 6.23
CA GLU A 166 -7.08 -13.53 6.60
C GLU A 166 -6.50 -14.89 7.01
N LYS A 167 -5.44 -15.35 6.34
CA LYS A 167 -4.72 -16.57 6.74
C LYS A 167 -4.06 -16.42 8.11
N ALA A 168 -3.42 -15.28 8.37
CA ALA A 168 -2.82 -15.00 9.67
C ALA A 168 -3.89 -14.97 10.78
N VAL A 169 -5.05 -14.37 10.53
CA VAL A 169 -6.19 -14.37 11.46
C VAL A 169 -6.68 -15.80 11.74
N ALA A 170 -6.84 -16.64 10.72
CA ALA A 170 -7.25 -18.04 10.88
C ALA A 170 -6.25 -18.88 11.68
N SER A 171 -4.97 -18.49 11.66
CA SER A 171 -3.89 -19.17 12.40
C SER A 171 -3.78 -18.78 13.88
N LEU A 172 -4.51 -17.74 14.32
CA LEU A 172 -4.47 -17.28 15.70
C LEU A 172 -4.95 -18.38 16.68
N PRO A 173 -4.42 -18.43 17.91
CA PRO A 173 -4.96 -19.31 18.93
C PRO A 173 -6.44 -18.97 19.18
N PRO A 174 -7.28 -19.94 19.57
CA PRO A 174 -8.65 -19.65 19.95
C PRO A 174 -8.64 -18.72 21.17
N ASP A 175 -9.64 -17.85 21.31
CA ASP A 175 -9.80 -17.08 22.54
C ASP A 175 -10.11 -18.09 23.66
N GLU A 176 -9.10 -18.38 24.49
CA GLU A 176 -9.28 -19.31 25.59
C GLU A 176 -10.20 -18.70 26.64
N ILE A 177 -11.30 -19.38 26.96
CA ILE A 177 -12.06 -19.08 28.18
C ILE A 177 -11.11 -19.41 29.33
N PRO A 178 -10.74 -18.43 30.19
CA PRO A 178 -9.83 -18.67 31.29
C PRO A 178 -10.41 -19.77 32.17
N ARG A 179 -9.76 -20.94 32.22
CA ARG A 179 -10.17 -21.95 33.18
C ARG A 179 -9.76 -21.43 34.57
N PRO A 180 -10.57 -21.64 35.63
CA PRO A 180 -10.30 -21.08 36.96
C PRO A 180 -8.94 -21.49 37.57
N TRP A 181 -8.32 -22.53 37.02
CA TRP A 181 -7.11 -23.18 37.52
C TRP A 181 -5.91 -23.05 36.56
N SER A 182 -6.09 -22.38 35.43
CA SER A 182 -5.04 -22.16 34.44
C SER A 182 -4.42 -20.78 34.67
N THR A 183 -3.10 -20.71 34.81
CA THR A 183 -2.39 -19.44 34.60
C THR A 183 -2.55 -19.06 33.13
N PRO A 184 -3.14 -17.90 32.80
CA PRO A 184 -3.20 -17.44 31.42
C PRO A 184 -1.78 -17.42 30.85
N ASP A 185 -1.58 -18.01 29.68
CA ASP A 185 -0.33 -17.85 28.96
C ASP A 185 -0.06 -16.36 28.75
N ALA A 186 1.20 -15.96 28.90
CA ALA A 186 1.58 -14.57 28.65
C ALA A 186 1.19 -14.19 27.21
N PRO A 187 0.51 -13.05 27.00
CA PRO A 187 0.05 -12.65 25.67
C PRO A 187 1.25 -12.50 24.74
N SER A 188 1.17 -13.13 23.58
CA SER A 188 2.27 -13.12 22.62
C SER A 188 2.46 -11.72 22.02
N PRO A 189 3.65 -11.11 22.14
CA PRO A 189 3.90 -9.77 21.59
C PRO A 189 3.66 -9.64 20.08
N VAL A 190 3.91 -10.72 19.33
CA VAL A 190 3.69 -10.77 17.87
C VAL A 190 2.20 -10.74 17.55
N ILE A 191 1.39 -11.52 18.28
CA ILE A 191 -0.06 -11.56 18.11
C ILE A 191 -0.69 -10.22 18.52
N GLU A 192 -0.25 -9.65 19.64
CA GLU A 192 -0.71 -8.34 20.10
C GLU A 192 -0.39 -7.23 19.11
N SER A 193 0.82 -7.22 18.54
CA SER A 193 1.20 -6.29 17.48
C SER A 193 0.29 -6.40 16.25
N PHE A 194 -0.04 -7.62 15.84
CA PHE A 194 -0.96 -7.86 14.73
C PHE A 194 -2.39 -7.41 15.03
N LYS A 195 -2.93 -7.72 16.22
CA LYS A 195 -4.25 -7.26 16.66
C LYS A 195 -4.34 -5.72 16.66
N ARG A 196 -3.31 -5.03 17.16
CA ARG A 196 -3.23 -3.55 17.13
C ARG A 196 -3.16 -2.99 15.72
N ALA A 197 -2.41 -3.62 14.83
CA ALA A 197 -2.31 -3.20 13.43
C ALA A 197 -3.67 -3.31 12.71
N LEU A 198 -4.39 -4.42 12.96
CA LEU A 198 -5.77 -4.60 12.48
C LEU A 198 -6.71 -3.51 13.01
N GLU A 199 -6.63 -3.18 14.31
CA GLU A 199 -7.44 -2.14 14.92
C GLU A 199 -7.20 -0.75 14.30
N SER A 200 -5.93 -0.44 13.99
CA SER A 200 -5.57 0.79 13.26
C SER A 200 -6.15 0.84 11.85
N ASP A 201 -6.39 -0.32 11.22
CA ASP A 201 -7.06 -0.42 9.92
C ASP A 201 -8.59 -0.51 10.05
N GLY A 202 -9.14 -0.45 11.27
CA GLY A 202 -10.58 -0.52 11.51
C GLY A 202 -11.14 -1.94 11.55
N PHE A 203 -10.31 -2.92 11.90
CA PHE A 203 -10.69 -4.33 12.05
C PHE A 203 -10.39 -4.87 13.45
N VAL A 204 -11.21 -5.83 13.88
CA VAL A 204 -11.01 -6.62 15.09
C VAL A 204 -11.12 -8.10 14.73
N VAL A 205 -10.50 -8.96 15.52
CA VAL A 205 -10.63 -10.40 15.38
C VAL A 205 -11.63 -10.91 16.43
N THR A 206 -12.58 -11.72 16.00
CA THR A 206 -13.50 -12.44 16.89
C THR A 206 -13.62 -13.87 16.39
N ASP A 207 -13.34 -14.86 17.24
CA ASP A 207 -13.38 -16.29 16.88
C ASP A 207 -12.54 -16.63 15.63
N ARG A 208 -11.35 -16.02 15.50
CA ARG A 208 -10.48 -16.13 14.31
C ARG A 208 -11.15 -15.73 13.00
N VAL A 209 -12.15 -14.86 13.08
CA VAL A 209 -12.78 -14.22 11.93
C VAL A 209 -12.54 -12.72 12.02
N LEU A 210 -12.17 -12.13 10.90
CA LEU A 210 -11.97 -10.70 10.79
C LEU A 210 -13.32 -9.98 10.73
N ARG A 211 -13.54 -9.01 11.60
CA ARG A 211 -14.74 -8.18 11.65
C ARG A 211 -14.36 -6.72 11.57
N ARG A 212 -15.16 -5.90 10.88
CA ARG A 212 -14.96 -4.45 10.91
C ARG A 212 -15.35 -3.91 12.28
N SER A 213 -14.49 -3.09 12.87
CA SER A 213 -14.77 -2.36 14.12
C SER A 213 -15.53 -1.05 13.87
N SER A 214 -15.43 -0.51 12.65
CA SER A 214 -16.17 0.66 12.19
C SER A 214 -17.06 0.32 10.99
N PRO A 215 -18.32 0.81 10.96
CA PRO A 215 -19.23 0.61 9.82
C PRO A 215 -18.83 1.37 8.54
N VAL A 216 -17.83 2.26 8.58
CA VAL A 216 -17.37 3.04 7.42
C VAL A 216 -15.89 2.79 7.14
N ASP A 217 -15.57 2.51 5.88
CA ASP A 217 -14.19 2.42 5.37
C ASP A 217 -13.59 3.83 5.25
N LEU A 218 -12.57 4.11 6.07
CA LEU A 218 -11.91 5.42 6.10
C LEU A 218 -10.77 5.55 5.07
N GLY A 219 -10.45 4.48 4.31
CA GLY A 219 -9.35 4.49 3.34
C GLY A 219 -7.98 4.79 3.96
N LEU A 220 -7.78 4.41 5.23
CA LEU A 220 -6.54 4.66 5.97
C LEU A 220 -5.34 3.91 5.37
N PRO A 221 -5.47 2.65 4.92
CA PRO A 221 -4.39 1.94 4.22
C PRO A 221 -3.88 2.64 2.95
N GLU A 222 -4.81 3.13 2.12
CA GLU A 222 -4.47 3.86 0.90
C GLU A 222 -3.86 5.21 1.25
N THR A 223 -4.40 5.87 2.27
CA THR A 223 -3.88 7.15 2.77
C THR A 223 -2.44 7.00 3.25
N GLU A 224 -2.12 5.95 4.01
CA GLU A 224 -0.75 5.65 4.44
C GLU A 224 0.18 5.35 3.26
N SER A 225 -0.23 4.48 2.35
CA SER A 225 0.58 4.09 1.20
C SER A 225 0.87 5.30 0.30
N GLU A 226 -0.15 6.12 0.05
CA GLU A 226 -0.05 7.35 -0.73
C GLU A 226 0.81 8.41 -0.02
N LEU A 227 0.70 8.53 1.31
CA LEU A 227 1.57 9.40 2.11
C LEU A 227 3.04 9.02 1.96
N ILE A 228 3.40 7.75 2.16
CA ILE A 228 4.78 7.27 2.02
C ILE A 228 5.29 7.51 0.60
N ARG A 229 4.44 7.29 -0.42
CA ARG A 229 4.76 7.56 -1.81
C ARG A 229 5.01 9.05 -2.07
N LEU A 230 4.13 9.94 -1.59
CA LEU A 230 4.27 11.40 -1.75
C LEU A 230 5.48 11.95 -0.99
N LEU A 231 5.73 11.47 0.22
CA LEU A 231 6.92 11.81 0.99
C LEU A 231 8.19 11.43 0.25
N SER A 232 8.23 10.23 -0.33
CA SER A 232 9.37 9.75 -1.13
C SER A 232 9.52 10.52 -2.43
N LYS A 233 8.42 10.76 -3.17
CA LYS A 233 8.38 11.53 -4.44
C LYS A 233 9.01 12.91 -4.29
N HIS A 234 8.73 13.59 -3.19
CA HIS A 234 9.23 14.95 -2.94
C HIS A 234 10.54 14.98 -2.17
N GLY A 235 10.98 13.85 -1.60
CA GLY A 235 12.22 13.73 -0.84
C GLY A 235 12.10 14.16 0.62
N PHE A 236 10.91 14.14 1.23
CA PHE A 236 10.67 14.47 2.64
C PHE A 236 11.24 13.40 3.59
N THR A 237 12.56 13.24 3.63
CA THR A 237 13.24 12.11 4.29
C THR A 237 13.11 12.13 5.81
N THR A 238 13.24 13.30 6.45
CA THR A 238 13.10 13.41 7.91
C THR A 238 11.66 13.14 8.34
N ALA A 239 10.68 13.78 7.70
CA ALA A 239 9.26 13.50 7.95
C ALA A 239 8.91 12.02 7.72
N LYS A 240 9.37 11.41 6.63
CA LYS A 240 9.16 9.99 6.37
C LYS A 240 9.71 9.11 7.50
N GLY A 241 10.93 9.37 7.97
CA GLY A 241 11.54 8.62 9.07
C GLY A 241 10.73 8.70 10.36
N HIS A 242 10.25 9.89 10.73
CA HIS A 242 9.37 10.04 11.89
C HIS A 242 8.04 9.30 11.74
N LEU A 243 7.44 9.33 10.56
CA LEU A 243 6.19 8.60 10.29
C LEU A 243 6.39 7.08 10.40
N GLU A 244 7.46 6.55 9.83
CA GLU A 244 7.79 5.12 9.93
C GLU A 244 8.07 4.70 11.39
N GLN A 245 8.78 5.53 12.16
CA GLN A 245 9.00 5.31 13.60
C GLN A 245 7.72 5.40 14.42
N ALA A 246 6.79 6.28 14.05
CA ALA A 246 5.47 6.38 14.67
C ALA A 246 4.68 5.07 14.46
N PHE A 247 4.65 4.55 13.24
CA PHE A 247 4.01 3.28 12.94
C PHE A 247 4.64 2.11 13.69
N GLU A 248 5.97 2.02 13.70
CA GLU A 248 6.68 0.95 14.42
C GLU A 248 6.41 0.99 15.93
N SER A 249 6.46 2.19 16.52
CA SER A 249 6.17 2.39 17.94
C SER A 249 4.72 2.05 18.28
N HIS A 250 3.77 2.47 17.43
CA HIS A 250 2.35 2.21 17.62
C HIS A 250 2.05 0.71 17.53
N ALA A 251 2.56 0.01 16.51
CA ALA A 251 2.42 -1.44 16.38
C ALA A 251 2.96 -2.20 17.60
N ARG A 252 4.08 -1.73 18.18
CA ARG A 252 4.68 -2.32 19.39
C ARG A 252 3.94 -2.00 20.70
N GLY A 253 2.95 -1.12 20.69
CA GLY A 253 2.29 -0.65 21.90
C GLY A 253 3.06 0.38 22.71
N LEU A 254 4.05 1.04 22.09
CA LEU A 254 4.87 2.07 22.71
C LEU A 254 4.19 3.44 22.52
N TRP A 255 3.02 3.63 23.15
CA TRP A 255 2.13 4.77 22.89
C TRP A 255 2.78 6.15 23.06
N ALA A 256 3.57 6.33 24.13
CA ALA A 256 4.29 7.57 24.37
C ALA A 256 5.35 7.85 23.28
N SER A 257 6.06 6.80 22.84
CA SER A 257 7.03 6.89 21.73
C SER A 257 6.32 7.21 20.42
N ALA A 258 5.22 6.51 20.11
CA ALA A 258 4.40 6.76 18.95
C ALA A 258 3.92 8.21 18.92
N ASN A 259 3.36 8.71 20.03
CA ASN A 259 2.86 10.08 20.14
C ASN A 259 3.97 11.12 19.94
N SER A 260 5.17 10.88 20.47
CA SER A 260 6.33 11.74 20.20
C SER A 260 6.67 11.79 18.72
N GLN A 261 6.66 10.64 18.04
CA GLN A 261 7.00 10.55 16.62
C GLN A 261 5.91 11.13 15.71
N ILE A 262 4.63 10.94 16.06
CA ILE A 262 3.48 11.53 15.35
C ILE A 262 3.60 13.06 15.32
N ARG A 263 3.98 13.67 16.44
CA ARG A 263 4.20 15.10 16.53
C ARG A 263 5.40 15.53 15.69
N SER A 264 6.56 14.86 15.87
CA SER A 264 7.79 15.19 15.14
C SER A 264 7.59 15.09 13.63
N PHE A 265 6.85 14.07 13.16
CA PHE A 265 6.48 13.91 11.75
C PHE A 265 5.75 15.15 11.21
N LEU A 266 4.70 15.60 11.89
CA LEU A 266 3.90 16.73 11.40
C LEU A 266 4.69 18.05 11.47
N GLU A 267 5.53 18.23 12.49
CA GLU A 267 6.43 19.39 12.60
C GLU A 267 7.44 19.41 11.44
N SER A 268 8.16 18.30 11.22
CA SER A 268 9.18 18.23 10.16
C SER A 268 8.54 18.32 8.77
N LEU A 269 7.37 17.71 8.55
CA LEU A 269 6.65 17.81 7.28
C LEU A 269 6.40 19.26 6.90
N PHE A 270 5.83 20.05 7.81
CA PHE A 270 5.51 21.45 7.54
C PHE A 270 6.78 22.33 7.43
N ASP A 271 7.80 22.05 8.24
CA ASP A 271 9.07 22.78 8.14
C ASP A 271 9.78 22.53 6.81
N GLU A 272 9.82 21.27 6.35
CA GLU A 272 10.39 20.89 5.06
C GLU A 272 9.55 21.42 3.88
N MET A 273 8.21 21.41 3.99
CA MET A 273 7.35 22.01 2.96
C MET A 273 7.64 23.51 2.79
N ALA A 274 7.80 24.23 3.91
CA ALA A 274 8.06 25.66 3.88
C ALA A 274 9.38 25.97 3.16
N THR A 275 10.45 25.23 3.45
CA THR A 275 11.76 25.43 2.82
C THR A 275 11.80 24.99 1.36
N ARG A 276 10.95 24.04 0.94
CA ARG A 276 10.84 23.64 -0.47
C ARG A 276 10.02 24.60 -1.32
N ILE A 277 8.97 25.19 -0.75
CA ILE A 277 8.18 26.20 -1.45
C ILE A 277 8.97 27.50 -1.58
N ASP A 278 9.62 27.90 -0.49
CA ASP A 278 10.43 29.12 -0.43
C ASP A 278 11.76 28.80 0.27
N PRO A 279 12.88 28.71 -0.46
CA PRO A 279 14.20 28.52 0.13
C PRO A 279 14.55 29.59 1.19
N ALA A 280 14.00 30.80 1.09
CA ALA A 280 14.20 31.85 2.09
C ALA A 280 13.52 31.53 3.44
N ALA A 281 12.59 30.57 3.50
CA ALA A 281 12.00 30.09 4.75
C ALA A 281 13.01 29.41 5.69
N THR A 282 14.21 29.07 5.20
CA THR A 282 15.32 28.62 6.04
C THR A 282 15.75 29.67 7.08
N THR A 283 15.58 30.96 6.77
CA THR A 283 15.86 32.08 7.68
C THR A 283 14.84 32.23 8.81
N ARG A 284 13.65 31.60 8.67
CA ARG A 284 12.58 31.60 9.68
C ARG A 284 12.81 30.49 10.69
N LYS A 285 12.40 30.70 11.94
CA LYS A 285 12.51 29.68 12.99
C LYS A 285 11.63 28.47 12.65
N PRO A 286 12.14 27.23 12.78
CA PRO A 286 11.33 26.02 12.68
C PRO A 286 10.07 26.05 13.55
N GLY A 287 9.02 25.38 13.12
CA GLY A 287 7.73 25.31 13.81
C GLY A 287 6.77 26.44 13.43
N ARG A 288 6.42 27.32 14.39
CA ARG A 288 5.29 28.26 14.21
C ARG A 288 5.52 29.24 13.06
N GLU A 289 6.72 29.81 12.92
CA GLU A 289 7.00 30.83 11.89
C GLU A 289 6.96 30.23 10.47
N ARG A 290 7.48 29.02 10.29
CA ARG A 290 7.40 28.29 9.01
C ARG A 290 5.99 27.84 8.69
N ARG A 291 5.19 27.40 9.68
CA ARG A 291 3.75 27.14 9.48
C ARG A 291 2.97 28.41 9.10
N ALA A 292 3.27 29.53 9.74
CA ALA A 292 2.68 30.82 9.36
C ALA A 292 3.02 31.18 7.91
N HIS A 293 4.25 30.91 7.48
CA HIS A 293 4.66 31.13 6.10
C HIS A 293 3.85 30.27 5.11
N LEU A 294 3.60 29.00 5.41
CA LEU A 294 2.77 28.11 4.58
C LEU A 294 1.32 28.61 4.36
N ALA A 295 0.79 29.43 5.26
CA ALA A 295 -0.52 30.07 5.10
C ALA A 295 -0.49 31.35 4.24
N ASN A 296 0.70 31.88 3.92
CA ASN A 296 0.89 33.17 3.27
C ASN A 296 1.63 33.09 1.91
N VAL A 297 2.06 31.90 1.49
CA VAL A 297 2.67 31.68 0.16
C VAL A 297 1.64 31.79 -0.97
N THR A 298 2.13 32.08 -2.18
CA THR A 298 1.31 32.06 -3.41
C THR A 298 0.74 30.66 -3.63
N SER A 299 -0.59 30.54 -3.67
CA SER A 299 -1.33 29.32 -3.33
C SER A 299 -1.00 28.91 -1.88
N PRO A 300 -1.88 29.02 -0.89
CA PRO A 300 -1.58 28.59 0.49
C PRO A 300 -1.63 27.07 0.67
N ILE A 301 -0.78 26.49 1.54
CA ILE A 301 -0.96 25.08 1.97
C ILE A 301 -2.09 25.02 2.99
N PHE A 302 -2.16 26.02 3.88
CA PHE A 302 -3.23 26.17 4.86
C PHE A 302 -4.24 27.21 4.40
N ASP A 303 -5.47 26.78 4.20
CA ASP A 303 -6.57 27.61 3.73
C ASP A 303 -7.27 28.30 4.92
N ARG A 304 -7.15 29.64 4.96
CA ARG A 304 -7.78 30.47 5.99
C ARG A 304 -9.30 30.46 5.90
N SER A 305 -9.87 30.29 4.70
CA SER A 305 -11.32 30.23 4.51
C SER A 305 -11.93 28.96 5.12
N LEU A 306 -11.13 27.90 5.24
CA LEU A 306 -11.48 26.64 5.89
C LEU A 306 -11.08 26.59 7.37
N ASN A 307 -10.73 27.73 7.96
CA ASN A 307 -10.27 27.85 9.35
C ASN A 307 -9.03 26.97 9.65
N GLU A 308 -8.17 26.72 8.67
CA GLU A 308 -6.98 25.90 8.89
C GLU A 308 -5.87 26.67 9.61
N TRP A 309 -5.80 27.99 9.41
CA TRP A 309 -4.81 28.86 10.00
C TRP A 309 -5.40 30.19 10.50
N GLY A 310 -4.95 30.63 11.67
CA GLY A 310 -5.20 31.95 12.24
C GLY A 310 -3.96 32.49 12.94
N ASP A 311 -3.63 33.76 12.70
CA ASP A 311 -2.39 34.36 13.21
C ASP A 311 -2.41 34.57 14.73
N ASN A 312 -3.61 34.66 15.31
CA ASN A 312 -3.85 34.69 16.75
C ASN A 312 -3.62 33.34 17.46
N GLY A 313 -3.14 32.31 16.75
CA GLY A 313 -2.95 30.97 17.30
C GLY A 313 -4.24 30.15 17.37
N VAL A 314 -5.32 30.64 16.79
CA VAL A 314 -6.58 29.93 16.61
C VAL A 314 -6.59 29.31 15.20
N GLY A 315 -7.36 28.26 14.98
CA GLY A 315 -7.43 27.53 13.70
C GLY A 315 -7.07 26.05 13.83
N PHE A 316 -7.51 25.24 12.88
CA PHE A 316 -7.40 23.78 12.95
C PHE A 316 -5.95 23.29 13.08
N ILE A 317 -5.01 23.81 12.28
CA ILE A 317 -3.60 23.39 12.38
C ILE A 317 -3.00 23.79 13.73
N ASN A 318 -3.31 24.99 14.22
CA ASN A 318 -2.84 25.43 15.54
C ASN A 318 -3.40 24.55 16.66
N GLY A 319 -4.70 24.26 16.62
CA GLY A 319 -5.39 23.38 17.56
C GLY A 319 -4.87 21.94 17.50
N LEU A 320 -4.59 21.42 16.30
CA LEU A 320 -4.00 20.10 16.10
C LEU A 320 -2.59 20.03 16.69
N MET A 321 -1.73 21.02 16.39
CA MET A 321 -0.38 21.09 16.97
C MET A 321 -0.43 21.17 18.51
N ALA A 322 -1.39 21.92 19.06
CA ALA A 322 -1.63 21.98 20.50
C ALA A 322 -2.14 20.63 21.04
N ARG A 323 -3.03 19.93 20.31
CA ARG A 323 -3.56 18.60 20.69
C ARG A 323 -2.48 17.52 20.72
N LEU A 324 -1.46 17.65 19.89
CA LEU A 324 -0.31 16.75 19.84
C LEU A 324 0.74 17.06 20.93
N HIS A 325 0.64 18.20 21.61
CA HIS A 325 1.64 18.66 22.58
C HIS A 325 1.61 17.92 23.93
N PRO A 326 0.44 17.66 24.56
CA PRO A 326 0.36 16.88 25.80
C PRO A 326 0.79 15.42 25.61
N HIS A 327 1.44 14.86 26.63
CA HIS A 327 1.79 13.43 26.74
C HIS A 327 2.76 12.93 25.66
N GLY A 328 3.90 13.62 25.49
CA GLY A 328 5.05 13.13 24.70
C GLY A 328 5.73 11.90 25.32
N SER A 329 7.06 11.81 25.28
CA SER A 329 7.86 10.63 25.68
C SER A 329 7.78 10.20 27.16
N HIS A 330 6.81 10.68 27.93
CA HIS A 330 6.60 10.35 29.33
C HIS A 330 5.81 9.03 29.48
N PRO A 331 6.40 7.99 30.09
CA PRO A 331 5.72 6.72 30.33
C PRO A 331 4.50 6.91 31.25
N GLY A 332 3.33 6.41 30.84
CA GLY A 332 2.15 6.26 31.71
C GLY A 332 0.95 7.19 31.45
N LEU A 333 1.05 8.19 30.57
CA LEU A 333 -0.07 9.10 30.27
C LEU A 333 -0.72 8.89 28.89
N SER A 334 -0.11 8.09 28.02
CA SER A 334 -0.65 7.79 26.69
C SER A 334 -1.25 6.40 26.66
N ASP A 335 -2.52 6.31 26.30
CA ASP A 335 -3.22 5.04 26.04
C ASP A 335 -3.35 4.78 24.53
N GLN A 336 -3.77 3.55 24.20
CA GLN A 336 -3.92 3.09 22.83
C GLN A 336 -4.96 3.91 22.04
N GLN A 337 -6.10 4.24 22.64
CA GLN A 337 -7.18 4.94 21.94
C GLN A 337 -6.75 6.37 21.58
N ASP A 338 -6.15 7.09 22.53
CA ASP A 338 -5.58 8.42 22.28
C ASP A 338 -4.50 8.38 21.19
N SER A 339 -3.59 7.39 21.26
CA SER A 339 -2.52 7.26 20.26
C SER A 339 -3.04 6.96 18.86
N SER A 340 -4.00 6.04 18.72
CA SER A 340 -4.65 5.74 17.44
C SER A 340 -5.43 6.94 16.89
N PHE A 341 -6.16 7.67 17.73
CA PHE A 341 -6.85 8.89 17.32
C PHE A 341 -5.87 9.94 16.77
N ARG A 342 -4.77 10.19 17.50
CA ARG A 342 -3.72 11.13 17.05
C ARG A 342 -3.11 10.70 15.73
N LEU A 343 -2.81 9.41 15.58
CA LEU A 343 -2.24 8.88 14.33
C LEU A 343 -3.20 9.15 13.16
N HIS A 344 -4.47 8.78 13.29
CA HIS A 344 -5.44 8.90 12.19
C HIS A 344 -5.69 10.35 11.78
N VAL A 345 -5.90 11.27 12.73
CA VAL A 345 -6.12 12.69 12.39
C VAL A 345 -4.89 13.30 11.72
N VAL A 346 -3.68 12.89 12.14
CA VAL A 346 -2.43 13.35 11.53
C VAL A 346 -2.24 12.79 10.13
N LEU A 347 -2.54 11.50 9.89
CA LEU A 347 -2.47 10.92 8.54
C LEU A 347 -3.39 11.67 7.56
N LEU A 348 -4.65 11.90 7.95
CA LEU A 348 -5.61 12.61 7.10
C LEU A 348 -5.16 14.06 6.83
N THR A 349 -4.69 14.75 7.87
CA THR A 349 -4.23 16.15 7.74
C THR A 349 -2.98 16.25 6.86
N ALA A 350 -1.99 15.39 7.11
CA ALA A 350 -0.75 15.35 6.32
C ALA A 350 -1.02 14.99 4.86
N HIS A 351 -1.97 14.08 4.61
CA HIS A 351 -2.33 13.66 3.26
C HIS A 351 -2.94 14.82 2.47
N LEU A 352 -3.88 15.56 3.07
CA LEU A 352 -4.45 16.76 2.45
C LEU A 352 -3.37 17.82 2.14
N ALA A 353 -2.47 18.08 3.09
CA ALA A 353 -1.38 19.04 2.89
C ALA A 353 -0.42 18.60 1.77
N LEU A 354 -0.06 17.31 1.72
CA LEU A 354 0.80 16.75 0.69
C LEU A 354 0.14 16.74 -0.70
N LYS A 355 -1.16 16.50 -0.80
CA LYS A 355 -1.90 16.62 -2.06
C LYS A 355 -1.88 18.07 -2.57
N ARG A 356 -2.11 19.05 -1.70
CA ARG A 356 -1.98 20.48 -2.06
C ARG A 356 -0.55 20.84 -2.44
N PHE A 357 0.44 20.25 -1.80
CA PHE A 357 1.85 20.44 -2.17
C PHE A 357 2.15 19.84 -3.56
N ASP A 358 1.66 18.63 -3.84
CA ASP A 358 1.89 17.93 -5.11
C ASP A 358 1.25 18.67 -6.30
N ALA A 359 0.07 19.26 -6.09
CA ALA A 359 -0.69 19.98 -7.12
C ALA A 359 -0.12 21.37 -7.47
N ARG A 360 0.96 21.83 -6.81
CA ARG A 360 1.61 23.12 -7.13
C ARG A 360 2.54 23.09 -8.33
N ARG A 361 2.77 21.91 -8.91
CA ARG A 361 3.66 21.75 -10.06
C ARG A 361 2.95 22.04 -11.37
#